data_AF-A0A7C5XJ30-F1
#
_entry.id   AF-A0A7C5XJ30-F1
#
_cell.length_a   1.000
_cell.length_b   1.000
_cell.length_c   1.000
_cell.angle_alpha   90.00
_cell.angle_beta   90.00
_cell.angle_gamma   90.00
#
_symmetry.space_group_name_H-M   'P 1'
#
loop_
_entity.id
_entity.type
_entity.pdbx_description
1 polymer ?
#
loop_
_entity_poly.entity_id
_entity_poly.type
_entity_poly.pdbx_seq_one_letter_code
_entity_poly.pdbx_strand_id
1 'polypeptide(L)'
;MRPGFIVVSLLAMLLVYVILYWASLAMPKSLIESWNATKPRPVFEPVLNYQMFIIWLTSPFNAYEALILHYPPWLYFMVSVVVPTVVFAMEVIIALLASEYVLGRSVLNELFLCHSFALAFVASYMTSLIVWIGYGKPSFGTSIYTEYMFAATVYVAVISTRDLTKRLMVSKNTPAKVYIGAVMMLASVAICLAAVLLFIPPVPLTHIIELIPRTHIVGLIPIVTLLMMCHKGIIKLCPKAT
;
A
#
# COMPACT_ATOMS: atom_id res chain seq x y z
N MET A 1 -21.75 6.51 -9.20
CA MET A 1 -21.15 6.39 -7.86
C MET A 1 -21.36 7.68 -7.05
N ARG A 2 -21.35 7.67 -5.70
CA ARG A 2 -21.35 8.92 -4.90
C ARG A 2 -19.91 9.26 -4.46
N PRO A 3 -19.25 10.30 -5.01
CA PRO A 3 -17.89 10.70 -4.63
C PRO A 3 -17.70 10.84 -3.11
N GLY A 4 -18.75 11.24 -2.40
CA GLY A 4 -18.76 11.32 -0.94
C GLY A 4 -18.42 10.00 -0.23
N PHE A 5 -18.82 8.84 -0.77
CA PHE A 5 -18.50 7.54 -0.14
C PHE A 5 -17.00 7.24 -0.18
N ILE A 6 -16.33 7.51 -1.31
CA ILE A 6 -14.87 7.29 -1.43
C ILE A 6 -14.13 8.22 -0.48
N VAL A 7 -14.50 9.50 -0.46
CA VAL A 7 -13.83 10.51 0.37
C VAL A 7 -14.00 10.18 1.85
N VAL A 8 -15.20 9.79 2.28
CA VAL A 8 -15.47 9.36 3.66
C VAL A 8 -14.68 8.09 4.00
N SER A 9 -14.63 7.11 3.10
CA SER A 9 -13.88 5.87 3.31
C SER A 9 -12.37 6.12 3.43
N LEU A 10 -11.82 7.00 2.59
CA LEU A 10 -10.42 7.42 2.63
C LEU A 10 -10.10 8.14 3.95
N LEU A 11 -10.93 9.11 4.34
CA LEU A 11 -10.75 9.84 5.60
C LEU A 11 -10.83 8.91 6.82
N ALA A 12 -11.82 8.02 6.85
CA ALA A 12 -11.96 7.04 7.93
C ALA A 12 -10.72 6.15 8.03
N MET A 13 -10.21 5.64 6.90
CA MET A 13 -9.03 4.79 6.88
C MET A 13 -7.76 5.53 7.29
N LEU A 14 -7.54 6.75 6.79
CA LEU A 14 -6.39 7.56 7.20
C LEU A 14 -6.45 7.89 8.69
N LEU A 15 -7.63 8.17 9.23
CA LEU A 15 -7.82 8.41 10.66
C LEU A 15 -7.50 7.17 11.50
N VAL A 16 -7.95 5.99 11.06
CA VAL A 16 -7.58 4.71 11.69
C VAL A 16 -6.07 4.50 11.64
N TYR A 17 -5.42 4.70 10.49
CA TYR A 17 -3.97 4.53 10.36
C TYR A 17 -3.18 5.54 11.20
N VAL A 18 -3.62 6.79 11.30
CA VAL A 18 -3.03 7.79 12.19
C VAL A 18 -3.10 7.31 13.65
N ILE A 19 -4.28 6.87 14.11
CA ILE A 19 -4.46 6.38 15.49
C ILE A 19 -3.55 5.18 15.76
N LEU A 20 -3.55 4.19 14.86
CA LEU A 20 -2.72 3.00 14.99
C LEU A 20 -1.23 3.32 14.95
N TYR A 21 -0.80 4.26 14.10
CA TYR A 21 0.60 4.68 13.99
C TYR A 21 1.09 5.37 15.27
N TRP A 22 0.32 6.30 15.83
CA TRP A 22 0.70 6.97 17.08
C TRP A 22 0.64 6.03 18.29
N ALA A 23 -0.34 5.13 18.35
CA ALA A 23 -0.39 4.08 19.38
C ALA A 23 0.84 3.16 19.29
N SER A 24 1.24 2.80 18.06
CA SER A 24 2.43 2.00 17.75
C SER A 24 3.75 2.70 18.12
N LEU A 25 3.78 4.03 18.23
CA LEU A 25 4.94 4.78 18.74
C LEU A 25 4.95 4.86 20.27
N ALA A 26 3.79 5.08 20.87
CA ALA A 26 3.67 5.34 22.30
C ALA A 26 3.86 4.08 23.15
N MET A 27 3.24 2.96 22.77
CA MET A 27 3.23 1.73 23.57
C MET A 27 4.59 1.03 23.68
N PRO A 28 5.35 0.81 22.58
CA PRO A 28 6.61 0.06 22.65
C PRO A 28 7.85 0.91 22.92
N LYS A 29 7.73 2.23 23.15
CA LYS A 29 8.87 3.15 23.19
C LYS A 29 9.99 2.70 24.13
N SER A 30 9.66 2.34 25.37
CA SER A 30 10.62 1.85 26.37
C SER A 30 11.27 0.52 25.99
N LEU A 31 10.52 -0.38 25.33
CA LEU A 31 11.03 -1.65 24.84
C LEU A 31 12.00 -1.46 23.66
N ILE A 32 11.73 -0.50 22.77
CA ILE A 32 12.59 -0.14 21.64
C ILE A 32 13.89 0.50 22.14
N GLU A 33 13.81 1.42 23.11
CA GLU A 33 14.98 2.03 23.75
C GLU A 33 15.84 0.98 24.45
N SER A 34 15.22 0.05 25.20
CA SER A 34 15.91 -1.09 25.82
C SER A 34 16.59 -2.02 24.82
N TRP A 35 15.95 -2.28 23.67
CA TRP A 35 16.55 -3.09 22.62
C TRP A 35 17.74 -2.40 21.94
N ASN A 36 17.59 -1.10 21.61
CA ASN A 36 18.67 -0.33 21.00
C ASN A 36 19.90 -0.26 21.92
N ALA A 37 19.71 -0.16 23.23
CA ALA A 37 20.78 -0.10 24.23
C ALA A 37 21.54 -1.44 24.43
N THR A 38 21.00 -2.57 24.00
CA THR A 38 21.55 -3.92 24.28
C THR A 38 22.34 -4.54 23.12
N LYS A 39 22.66 -3.77 22.05
CA LYS A 39 23.51 -4.25 20.95
C LYS A 39 24.95 -4.49 21.46
N PRO A 40 25.37 -5.75 21.62
CA PRO A 40 26.05 -6.45 20.54
C PRO A 40 25.73 -7.96 20.54
N ARG A 41 24.97 -8.46 19.56
CA ARG A 41 24.92 -9.91 19.29
C ARG A 41 24.98 -10.18 17.79
N PRO A 42 25.73 -11.22 17.38
CA PRO A 42 26.01 -11.48 15.97
C PRO A 42 24.75 -11.79 15.15
N VAL A 43 24.84 -11.48 13.86
CA VAL A 43 23.74 -11.31 12.88
C VAL A 43 22.92 -12.57 12.56
N PHE A 44 23.27 -13.75 13.13
CA PHE A 44 22.85 -15.05 12.61
C PHE A 44 22.34 -16.09 13.64
N GLU A 45 22.02 -15.73 14.89
CA GLU A 45 21.31 -16.66 15.78
C GLU A 45 19.79 -16.41 15.75
N PRO A 46 18.95 -17.38 15.33
CA PRO A 46 17.51 -17.29 15.43
C PRO A 46 17.11 -17.46 16.90
N VAL A 47 17.19 -16.36 17.67
CA VAL A 47 16.66 -16.31 19.02
C VAL A 47 15.26 -15.73 18.91
N LEU A 48 14.25 -16.49 19.32
CA LEU A 48 12.91 -15.98 19.57
C LEU A 48 13.01 -14.80 20.55
N ASN A 49 13.01 -13.59 20.00
CA ASN A 49 13.13 -12.37 20.78
C ASN A 49 11.73 -11.95 21.24
N TYR A 50 11.37 -12.33 22.47
CA TYR A 50 10.08 -12.02 23.07
C TYR A 50 9.81 -10.52 23.21
N GLN A 51 10.85 -9.69 23.39
CA GLN A 51 10.68 -8.23 23.39
C GLN A 51 10.26 -7.75 21.99
N MET A 52 10.84 -8.30 20.92
CA MET A 52 10.40 -8.00 19.55
C MET A 52 9.01 -8.54 19.24
N PHE A 53 8.62 -9.68 19.80
CA PHE A 53 7.26 -10.18 19.66
C PHE A 53 6.24 -9.22 20.27
N ILE A 54 6.53 -8.72 21.47
CA ILE A 54 5.67 -7.75 22.16
C ILE A 54 5.62 -6.43 21.39
N ILE A 55 6.77 -5.97 20.88
CA ILE A 55 6.80 -4.76 20.03
C ILE A 55 5.94 -4.97 18.78
N TRP A 56 6.09 -6.08 18.05
CA TRP A 56 5.23 -6.40 16.91
C TRP A 56 3.74 -6.44 17.28
N LEU A 57 3.39 -7.15 18.36
CA LEU A 57 2.01 -7.32 18.82
C LEU A 57 1.35 -5.99 19.23
N THR A 58 2.13 -5.08 19.82
CA THR A 58 1.67 -3.78 20.32
C THR A 58 1.89 -2.63 19.34
N SER A 59 2.48 -2.92 18.17
CA SER A 59 2.76 -1.97 17.11
C SER A 59 2.09 -2.41 15.80
N PRO A 60 0.74 -2.40 15.71
CA PRO A 60 -0.01 -2.89 14.55
C PRO A 60 0.37 -2.20 13.22
N PHE A 61 1.02 -1.05 13.28
CA PHE A 61 1.46 -0.30 12.11
C PHE A 61 2.98 -0.10 12.05
N ASN A 62 3.75 -0.89 12.81
CA ASN A 62 5.22 -0.93 12.83
C ASN A 62 5.90 0.46 12.85
N ALA A 63 5.29 1.41 13.57
CA ALA A 63 5.77 2.79 13.62
C ALA A 63 7.16 2.93 14.27
N TYR A 64 7.61 1.89 14.98
CA TYR A 64 8.99 1.75 15.44
C TYR A 64 10.02 1.84 14.31
N GLU A 65 9.65 1.58 13.05
CA GLU A 65 10.54 1.72 11.89
C GLU A 65 11.15 3.12 11.81
N ALA A 66 10.36 4.16 12.08
CA ALA A 66 10.86 5.53 12.09
C ALA A 66 11.95 5.74 13.16
N LEU A 67 11.80 5.07 14.32
CA LEU A 67 12.77 5.15 15.42
C LEU A 67 14.05 4.38 15.11
N ILE A 68 13.93 3.18 14.52
CA ILE A 68 15.08 2.36 14.08
C ILE A 68 15.87 3.06 12.97
N LEU A 69 15.17 3.72 12.04
CA LEU A 69 15.77 4.42 10.90
C LEU A 69 16.23 5.84 11.25
N HIS A 70 16.06 6.28 12.51
CA HIS A 70 16.35 7.64 12.95
C HIS A 70 15.71 8.72 12.06
N TYR A 71 14.48 8.45 11.58
CA TYR A 71 13.73 9.34 10.70
C TYR A 71 12.61 10.03 11.50
N PRO A 72 12.27 11.31 11.22
CA PRO A 72 11.17 11.98 11.90
C PRO A 72 9.86 11.19 11.76
N PRO A 73 9.19 10.74 12.85
CA PRO A 73 8.06 9.82 12.75
C PRO A 73 6.88 10.37 11.93
N TRP A 74 6.57 11.66 12.09
CA TRP A 74 5.50 12.29 11.31
C TRP A 74 5.81 12.29 9.81
N LEU A 75 7.07 12.53 9.41
CA LEU A 75 7.49 12.56 8.01
C LEU A 75 7.52 11.14 7.43
N TYR A 76 7.98 10.17 8.24
CA TYR A 76 7.93 8.76 7.89
C TYR A 76 6.49 8.34 7.56
N PHE A 77 5.53 8.65 8.44
CA PHE A 77 4.11 8.37 8.24
C PHE A 77 3.55 9.02 6.96
N MET A 78 3.90 10.29 6.71
CA MET A 78 3.46 10.98 5.49
C MET A 78 3.91 10.25 4.23
N VAL A 79 5.19 9.87 4.17
CA VAL A 79 5.80 9.29 2.97
C VAL A 79 5.44 7.81 2.77
N SER A 80 5.34 7.04 3.84
CA SER A 80 5.07 5.59 3.79
C SER A 80 3.59 5.23 3.84
N VAL A 81 2.72 6.14 4.28
CA VAL A 81 1.30 5.84 4.49
C VAL A 81 0.43 6.82 3.74
N VAL A 82 0.50 8.11 4.06
CA VAL A 82 -0.46 9.09 3.54
C VAL A 82 -0.34 9.23 2.03
N VAL A 83 0.87 9.52 1.53
CA VAL A 83 1.12 9.70 0.09
C VAL A 83 0.70 8.47 -0.73
N PRO A 84 1.16 7.24 -0.46
CA PRO A 84 0.77 6.08 -1.27
C PRO A 84 -0.72 5.77 -1.18
N THR A 85 -1.37 6.00 -0.03
CA THR A 85 -2.82 5.81 0.14
C THR A 85 -3.62 6.82 -0.69
N VAL A 86 -3.22 8.09 -0.70
CA VAL A 86 -3.87 9.15 -1.47
C VAL A 86 -3.68 8.90 -2.97
N VAL A 87 -2.48 8.54 -3.41
CA VAL A 87 -2.19 8.21 -4.81
C VAL A 87 -3.08 7.05 -5.29
N PHE A 88 -3.15 5.96 -4.52
CA PHE A 88 -4.03 4.83 -4.84
C PHE A 88 -5.50 5.25 -4.92
N ALA A 89 -5.99 6.02 -3.94
CA ALA A 89 -7.38 6.47 -3.92
C ALA A 89 -7.73 7.37 -5.10
N MET A 90 -6.83 8.28 -5.49
CA MET A 90 -6.99 9.11 -6.68
C MET A 90 -7.11 8.26 -7.94
N GLU A 91 -6.24 7.26 -8.12
CA GLU A 91 -6.29 6.36 -9.27
C GLU A 91 -7.61 5.57 -9.32
N VAL A 92 -8.11 5.11 -8.17
CA VAL A 92 -9.42 4.45 -8.07
C VAL A 92 -10.57 5.40 -8.44
N ILE A 93 -10.56 6.65 -7.96
CA ILE A 93 -11.56 7.67 -8.31
C ILE A 93 -11.56 7.89 -9.83
N ILE A 94 -10.39 8.05 -10.42
CA ILE A 94 -10.24 8.29 -11.86
C ILE A 94 -10.72 7.09 -12.66
N ALA A 95 -10.33 5.87 -12.26
CA ALA A 95 -10.77 4.64 -12.92
C ALA A 95 -12.29 4.50 -12.88
N LEU A 96 -12.92 4.82 -11.74
CA LEU A 96 -14.38 4.77 -11.59
C LEU A 96 -15.08 5.82 -12.46
N LEU A 97 -14.64 7.08 -12.40
CA LEU A 97 -15.16 8.16 -13.25
C LEU A 97 -14.98 7.81 -14.74
N ALA A 98 -13.79 7.40 -15.16
CA ALA A 98 -13.54 7.00 -16.54
C ALA A 98 -14.44 5.84 -16.97
N SER A 99 -14.67 4.86 -16.09
CA SER A 99 -15.54 3.73 -16.40
C SER A 99 -17.02 4.12 -16.55
N GLU A 100 -17.54 4.99 -15.69
CA GLU A 100 -18.92 5.48 -15.77
C GLU A 100 -19.12 6.37 -17.01
N TYR A 101 -18.24 7.36 -17.21
CA TYR A 101 -18.38 8.34 -18.29
C TYR A 101 -18.03 7.78 -19.68
N VAL A 102 -17.04 6.87 -19.78
CA VAL A 102 -16.53 6.40 -21.09
C VAL A 102 -17.02 5.00 -21.43
N LEU A 103 -17.04 4.08 -20.45
CA LEU A 103 -17.36 2.67 -20.71
C LEU A 103 -18.84 2.35 -20.50
N GLY A 104 -19.59 3.21 -19.79
CA GLY A 104 -20.99 2.95 -19.41
C GLY A 104 -21.13 1.75 -18.47
N ARG A 105 -20.02 1.27 -17.89
CA ARG A 105 -19.96 0.12 -16.99
C ARG A 105 -18.91 0.35 -15.92
N SER A 106 -19.11 -0.26 -14.76
CA SER A 106 -18.13 -0.19 -13.66
C SER A 106 -16.99 -1.15 -13.93
N VAL A 107 -15.74 -0.67 -13.93
CA VAL A 107 -14.53 -1.52 -13.98
C VAL A 107 -14.10 -1.97 -12.58
N LEU A 108 -14.48 -1.22 -11.56
CA LEU A 108 -14.22 -1.50 -10.14
C LEU A 108 -15.52 -1.46 -9.34
N ASN A 109 -15.57 -2.15 -8.21
CA ASN A 109 -16.68 -2.07 -7.25
C ASN A 109 -16.43 -0.91 -6.26
N GLU A 110 -17.49 -0.28 -5.75
CA GLU A 110 -17.42 0.77 -4.73
C GLU A 110 -16.69 0.32 -3.46
N LEU A 111 -16.78 -0.97 -3.10
CA LEU A 111 -16.10 -1.55 -1.95
C LEU A 111 -14.63 -1.91 -2.22
N PHE A 112 -14.15 -1.81 -3.46
CA PHE A 112 -12.79 -2.20 -3.83
C PHE A 112 -11.74 -1.45 -2.99
N LEU A 113 -11.93 -0.15 -2.79
CA LEU A 113 -11.03 0.70 -2.01
C LEU A 113 -10.88 0.19 -0.56
N CYS A 114 -12.00 -0.07 0.12
CA CYS A 114 -12.00 -0.58 1.49
C CYS A 114 -11.35 -1.96 1.61
N HIS A 115 -11.62 -2.84 0.64
CA HIS A 115 -11.02 -4.18 0.63
C HIS A 115 -9.52 -4.12 0.36
N SER A 116 -9.06 -3.28 -0.56
CA SER A 116 -7.65 -3.08 -0.83
C SER A 116 -6.92 -2.53 0.39
N PHE A 117 -7.52 -1.60 1.13
CA PHE A 117 -6.95 -1.09 2.37
C PHE A 117 -6.90 -2.15 3.49
N ALA A 118 -7.97 -2.91 3.68
CA ALA A 118 -7.98 -4.01 4.65
C ALA A 118 -6.93 -5.07 4.31
N LEU A 119 -6.81 -5.42 3.02
CA LEU A 119 -5.86 -6.41 2.54
C LEU A 119 -4.42 -5.91 2.67
N ALA A 120 -4.15 -4.63 2.42
CA ALA A 120 -2.83 -4.03 2.65
C ALA A 120 -2.42 -4.08 4.12
N PHE A 121 -3.35 -3.75 5.02
CA PHE A 121 -3.12 -3.80 6.46
C PHE A 121 -2.84 -5.23 6.94
N VAL A 122 -3.69 -6.19 6.56
CA VAL A 122 -3.52 -7.60 6.95
C VAL A 122 -2.24 -8.18 6.35
N ALA A 123 -1.95 -7.91 5.06
CA ALA A 123 -0.74 -8.41 4.42
C ALA A 123 0.53 -7.84 5.08
N SER A 124 0.55 -6.54 5.38
CA SER A 124 1.64 -5.89 6.11
C SER A 124 1.87 -6.54 7.48
N TYR A 125 0.80 -6.70 8.25
CA TYR A 125 0.88 -7.25 9.61
C TYR A 125 1.30 -8.74 9.62
N MET A 126 0.77 -9.54 8.70
CA MET A 126 1.09 -10.98 8.59
C MET A 126 2.50 -11.22 8.03
N THR A 127 2.93 -10.48 7.01
CA THR A 127 4.30 -10.58 6.51
C THR A 127 5.29 -10.12 7.58
N SER A 128 4.92 -9.13 8.39
CA SER A 128 5.70 -8.70 9.55
C SER A 128 5.90 -9.83 10.57
N LEU A 129 4.84 -10.57 10.87
CA LEU A 129 4.89 -11.75 11.74
C LEU A 129 5.79 -12.85 11.17
N ILE A 130 5.68 -13.16 9.87
CA ILE A 130 6.48 -14.21 9.22
C ILE A 130 7.97 -13.87 9.32
N VAL A 131 8.35 -12.61 9.09
CA VAL A 131 9.74 -12.15 9.22
C VAL A 131 10.22 -12.28 10.67
N TRP A 132 9.39 -11.94 11.65
CA TRP A 132 9.74 -12.14 13.06
C TRP A 132 9.93 -13.63 13.40
N ILE A 133 9.00 -14.51 12.99
CA ILE A 133 9.10 -15.96 13.24
C ILE A 133 10.38 -16.53 12.59
N GLY A 134 10.66 -16.14 11.34
CA GLY A 134 11.76 -16.69 10.57
C GLY A 134 13.14 -16.18 10.99
N TYR A 135 13.23 -14.91 11.42
CA TYR A 135 14.52 -14.24 11.62
C TYR A 135 14.73 -13.68 13.04
N GLY A 136 13.72 -13.70 13.92
CA GLY A 136 13.80 -13.09 15.25
C GLY A 136 14.02 -11.57 15.24
N LYS A 137 13.77 -10.92 14.09
CA LYS A 137 14.09 -9.50 13.83
C LYS A 137 12.82 -8.66 13.68
N PRO A 138 12.89 -7.35 14.02
CA PRO A 138 11.82 -6.41 13.71
C PRO A 138 11.61 -6.37 12.20
N SER A 139 10.35 -6.43 11.77
CA SER A 139 10.00 -6.37 10.36
C SER A 139 9.51 -4.98 9.97
N PHE A 140 9.53 -4.67 8.68
CA PHE A 140 9.21 -3.35 8.14
C PHE A 140 7.77 -3.32 7.60
N GLY A 141 6.77 -3.32 8.50
CA GLY A 141 5.36 -3.36 8.10
C GLY A 141 4.89 -2.12 7.33
N THR A 142 5.36 -0.95 7.68
CA THR A 142 5.03 0.30 6.99
C THR A 142 5.63 0.33 5.59
N SER A 143 6.83 -0.24 5.43
CA SER A 143 7.44 -0.47 4.11
C SER A 143 6.64 -1.47 3.27
N ILE A 144 6.19 -2.60 3.86
CA ILE A 144 5.34 -3.59 3.17
C ILE A 144 3.98 -2.98 2.76
N TYR A 145 3.39 -2.14 3.62
CA TYR A 145 2.16 -1.42 3.31
C TYR A 145 2.33 -0.48 2.12
N THR A 146 3.44 0.28 2.11
CA THR A 146 3.80 1.19 1.01
C THR A 146 3.87 0.45 -0.33
N GLU A 147 4.57 -0.68 -0.35
CA GLU A 147 4.70 -1.54 -1.54
C GLU A 147 3.36 -2.08 -2.01
N TYR A 148 2.51 -2.51 -1.06
CA TYR A 148 1.18 -2.97 -1.37
C TYR A 148 0.35 -1.88 -2.07
N MET A 149 0.38 -0.65 -1.53
CA MET A 149 -0.35 0.48 -2.11
C MET A 149 0.14 0.83 -3.52
N PHE A 150 1.45 0.78 -3.77
CA PHE A 150 1.99 0.98 -5.11
C PHE A 150 1.59 -0.15 -6.06
N ALA A 151 1.68 -1.41 -5.64
CA ALA A 151 1.23 -2.55 -6.45
C ALA A 151 -0.27 -2.46 -6.77
N ALA A 152 -1.10 -2.04 -5.81
CA ALA A 152 -2.52 -1.80 -6.00
C ALA A 152 -2.78 -0.65 -6.98
N THR A 153 -2.02 0.43 -6.89
CA THR A 153 -2.08 1.58 -7.81
C THR A 153 -1.76 1.14 -9.24
N VAL A 154 -0.65 0.43 -9.45
CA VAL A 154 -0.27 -0.10 -10.76
C VAL A 154 -1.34 -1.07 -11.28
N TYR A 155 -1.87 -1.93 -10.42
CA TYR A 155 -2.94 -2.85 -10.80
C TYR A 155 -4.16 -2.10 -11.32
N VAL A 156 -4.63 -1.08 -10.59
CA VAL A 156 -5.79 -0.26 -10.99
C VAL A 156 -5.51 0.49 -12.30
N ALA A 157 -4.34 1.11 -12.41
CA ALA A 157 -3.92 1.80 -13.63
C ALA A 157 -3.91 0.86 -14.84
N VAL A 158 -3.43 -0.38 -14.71
CA VAL A 158 -3.41 -1.36 -15.80
C VAL A 158 -4.83 -1.78 -16.20
N ILE A 159 -5.70 -2.11 -15.24
CA ILE A 159 -7.06 -2.54 -15.57
C ILE A 159 -7.91 -1.39 -16.12
N SER A 160 -7.70 -0.17 -15.66
CA SER A 160 -8.45 1.02 -16.11
C SER A 160 -8.07 1.35 -17.55
N THR A 161 -6.77 1.35 -17.85
CA THR A 161 -6.23 1.71 -19.17
C THR A 161 -6.44 0.63 -20.24
N ARG A 162 -6.56 -0.65 -19.87
CA ARG A 162 -6.69 -1.77 -20.83
C ARG A 162 -7.85 -1.61 -21.80
N ASP A 163 -9.03 -1.26 -21.30
CA ASP A 163 -10.23 -1.09 -22.13
C ASP A 163 -10.32 0.32 -22.75
N LEU A 164 -9.77 1.33 -22.06
CA LEU A 164 -9.65 2.70 -22.55
C LEU A 164 -8.77 2.79 -23.80
N THR A 165 -7.66 2.05 -23.85
CA THR A 165 -6.73 2.03 -24.99
C THR A 165 -7.43 1.56 -26.28
N LYS A 166 -8.22 0.49 -26.20
CA LYS A 166 -9.00 -0.01 -27.35
C LYS A 166 -10.03 1.02 -27.82
N ARG A 167 -10.71 1.69 -26.89
CA ARG A 167 -11.69 2.74 -27.24
C ARG A 167 -11.03 4.02 -27.75
N LEU A 168 -9.83 4.37 -27.30
CA LEU A 168 -9.06 5.49 -27.87
C LEU A 168 -8.78 5.26 -29.36
N MET A 169 -8.40 4.03 -29.72
CA MET A 169 -8.15 3.62 -31.11
C MET A 169 -9.41 3.65 -31.97
N VAL A 170 -10.57 3.30 -31.41
CA VAL A 170 -11.83 3.17 -32.16
C VAL A 170 -12.68 4.45 -32.14
N SER A 171 -12.53 5.31 -31.14
CA SER A 171 -13.34 6.53 -30.98
C SER A 171 -13.12 7.48 -32.16
N LYS A 172 -14.21 8.04 -32.69
CA LYS A 172 -14.17 9.14 -33.67
C LYS A 172 -14.43 10.50 -33.03
N ASN A 173 -14.81 10.54 -31.75
CA ASN A 173 -15.21 11.75 -31.04
C ASN A 173 -14.01 12.41 -30.33
N THR A 174 -13.59 13.59 -30.79
CA THR A 174 -12.42 14.34 -30.31
C THR A 174 -12.42 14.64 -28.80
N PRO A 175 -13.48 15.19 -28.18
CA PRO A 175 -13.53 15.40 -26.73
C PRO A 175 -13.39 14.11 -25.92
N ALA A 176 -13.98 13.00 -26.39
CA ALA A 176 -13.81 11.70 -25.74
C ALA A 176 -12.36 11.20 -25.84
N LYS A 177 -11.66 11.45 -26.96
CA LYS A 177 -10.22 11.14 -27.09
C LYS A 177 -9.35 11.93 -26.12
N VAL A 178 -9.62 13.24 -25.97
CA VAL A 178 -8.86 14.10 -25.05
C VAL A 178 -9.05 13.63 -23.61
N TYR A 179 -10.28 13.33 -23.21
CA TYR A 179 -10.58 12.81 -21.88
C TYR A 179 -9.90 11.46 -21.62
N ILE A 180 -10.00 10.52 -22.56
CA ILE A 180 -9.32 9.21 -22.46
C ILE A 180 -7.80 9.40 -22.39
N GLY A 181 -7.23 10.27 -23.22
CA GLY A 181 -5.80 10.57 -23.23
C GLY A 181 -5.30 11.15 -21.90
N ALA A 182 -6.05 12.07 -21.28
CA ALA A 182 -5.72 12.62 -19.97
C ALA A 182 -5.73 11.56 -18.87
N VAL A 183 -6.72 10.66 -18.88
CA VAL A 183 -6.80 9.51 -17.95
C VAL A 183 -5.61 8.57 -18.14
N MET A 184 -5.27 8.24 -19.39
CA MET A 184 -4.11 7.38 -19.72
C MET A 184 -2.78 8.03 -19.29
N MET A 185 -2.64 9.35 -19.48
CA MET A 185 -1.45 10.09 -19.05
C MET A 185 -1.32 10.07 -17.53
N LEU A 186 -2.40 10.32 -16.79
CA LEU A 186 -2.36 10.32 -15.33
C LEU A 186 -2.04 8.93 -14.76
N ALA A 187 -2.65 7.88 -15.31
CA ALA A 187 -2.35 6.49 -14.98
C ALA A 187 -0.87 6.15 -15.26
N SER A 188 -0.32 6.66 -16.37
CA SER A 188 1.10 6.51 -16.71
C SER A 188 2.00 7.25 -15.72
N VAL A 189 1.62 8.45 -15.28
CA VAL A 189 2.34 9.19 -14.23
C VAL A 189 2.28 8.44 -12.91
N ALA A 190 1.13 7.87 -12.53
CA ALA A 190 0.99 7.06 -11.32
C ALA A 190 1.86 5.80 -11.37
N ILE A 191 1.92 5.11 -12.52
CA ILE A 191 2.80 3.95 -12.74
C ILE A 191 4.27 4.37 -12.67
N CYS A 192 4.66 5.46 -13.33
CA CYS A 192 6.02 5.98 -13.29
C CYS A 192 6.41 6.40 -11.88
N LEU A 193 5.54 7.07 -11.14
CA LEU A 193 5.78 7.48 -9.77
C LEU A 193 5.91 6.26 -8.84
N ALA A 194 5.02 5.28 -8.97
CA ALA A 194 5.11 4.02 -8.24
C ALA A 194 6.41 3.27 -8.56
N ALA A 195 6.82 3.21 -9.83
CA ALA A 195 8.07 2.60 -10.26
C ALA A 195 9.28 3.36 -9.68
N VAL A 196 9.33 4.68 -9.82
CA VAL A 196 10.40 5.52 -9.27
C VAL A 196 10.49 5.34 -7.75
N LEU A 197 9.37 5.29 -7.03
CA LEU A 197 9.38 5.11 -5.57
C LEU A 197 9.70 3.67 -5.13
N LEU A 198 9.40 2.66 -5.97
CA LEU A 198 9.83 1.27 -5.77
C LEU A 198 11.34 1.09 -6.01
N PHE A 199 11.93 1.83 -6.97
CA PHE A 199 13.34 1.70 -7.36
C PHE A 199 14.26 2.72 -6.69
N ILE A 200 13.72 3.85 -6.21
CA ILE A 200 14.41 4.94 -5.50
C ILE A 200 13.60 5.25 -4.24
N PRO A 201 13.82 4.52 -3.13
CA PRO A 201 13.11 4.78 -1.90
C PRO A 201 13.37 6.22 -1.42
N PRO A 202 12.34 6.93 -0.94
CA PRO A 202 12.43 8.34 -0.49
C PRO A 202 13.19 8.52 0.84
N VAL A 203 13.73 7.44 1.43
CA VAL A 203 14.44 7.43 2.70
C VAL A 203 15.94 7.21 2.41
N PRO A 204 16.88 7.88 3.11
CA PRO A 204 18.30 7.70 2.87
C PRO A 204 18.69 6.22 2.93
N LEU A 205 19.06 5.68 1.77
CA LEU A 205 19.17 4.25 1.50
C LEU A 205 20.35 3.59 2.22
N THR A 206 21.23 4.35 2.87
CA THR A 206 22.49 3.86 3.44
C THR A 206 22.30 2.88 4.60
N HIS A 207 21.16 2.89 5.31
CA HIS A 207 20.86 1.93 6.39
C HIS A 207 19.88 0.81 6.02
N ILE A 208 19.26 0.89 4.83
CA ILE A 208 18.17 0.00 4.43
C ILE A 208 18.67 -1.14 3.52
N ILE A 209 19.73 -0.92 2.74
CA ILE A 209 20.29 -1.91 1.78
C ILE A 209 20.84 -3.16 2.48
N GLU A 210 21.28 -3.05 3.74
CA GLU A 210 21.76 -4.20 4.51
C GLU A 210 20.63 -5.00 5.20
N LEU A 211 19.42 -4.43 5.33
CA LEU A 211 18.31 -5.06 6.06
C LEU A 211 17.12 -5.49 5.19
N ILE A 212 17.00 -4.96 3.97
CA ILE A 212 15.98 -5.39 2.99
C ILE A 212 16.53 -6.61 2.24
N PRO A 213 16.03 -7.83 2.47
CA PRO A 213 16.47 -8.95 1.66
C PRO A 213 15.94 -8.77 0.22
N ARG A 214 16.58 -9.42 -0.75
CA ARG A 214 16.06 -9.63 -2.13
C ARG A 214 14.65 -10.25 -2.22
N THR A 215 13.95 -10.45 -1.11
CA THR A 215 12.62 -11.05 -0.94
C THR A 215 11.46 -10.13 -1.31
N HIS A 216 11.68 -8.81 -1.44
CA HIS A 216 10.60 -7.85 -1.75
C HIS A 216 9.98 -8.04 -3.15
N ILE A 217 10.78 -8.42 -4.15
CA ILE A 217 10.28 -8.76 -5.51
C ILE A 217 9.45 -10.06 -5.48
N VAL A 218 9.79 -11.01 -4.59
CA VAL A 218 9.04 -12.26 -4.42
C VAL A 218 7.70 -12.01 -3.70
N GLY A 219 7.61 -10.97 -2.87
CA GLY A 219 6.36 -10.54 -2.21
C GLY A 219 5.37 -9.80 -3.13
N LEU A 220 5.85 -9.19 -4.22
CA LEU A 220 5.01 -8.50 -5.20
C LEU A 220 4.06 -9.45 -5.95
N ILE A 221 4.52 -10.66 -6.29
CA ILE A 221 3.71 -11.68 -6.99
C ILE A 221 2.48 -12.11 -6.17
N PRO A 222 2.61 -12.53 -4.89
CA PRO A 222 1.45 -12.88 -4.07
C PRO A 222 0.57 -11.66 -3.78
N ILE A 223 1.12 -10.44 -3.64
CA ILE A 223 0.33 -9.21 -3.48
C ILE A 223 -0.58 -8.97 -4.70
N VAL A 224 -0.01 -9.01 -5.91
CA VAL A 224 -0.78 -8.84 -7.16
C VAL A 224 -1.80 -9.98 -7.32
N THR A 225 -1.44 -11.19 -6.92
CA THR A 225 -2.35 -12.35 -6.96
C THR A 225 -3.53 -12.16 -6.00
N LEU A 226 -3.29 -11.72 -4.77
CA LEU A 226 -4.30 -11.41 -3.77
C LEU A 226 -5.22 -10.27 -4.23
N LEU A 227 -4.66 -9.20 -4.80
CA LEU A 227 -5.42 -8.10 -5.40
C LEU A 227 -6.33 -8.62 -6.52
N MET A 228 -5.81 -9.47 -7.41
CA MET A 228 -6.60 -10.05 -8.49
C MET A 228 -7.71 -10.96 -7.98
N MET A 229 -7.44 -11.79 -6.96
CA MET A 229 -8.45 -12.65 -6.33
C MET A 229 -9.53 -11.81 -5.64
N CYS A 230 -9.14 -10.77 -4.92
CA CYS A 230 -10.05 -9.84 -4.27
C CYS A 230 -10.95 -9.15 -5.29
N HIS A 231 -10.36 -8.58 -6.36
CA HIS A 231 -11.12 -7.97 -7.45
C HIS A 231 -12.11 -8.94 -8.09
N LYS A 232 -11.66 -10.16 -8.46
CA LYS A 232 -12.53 -11.19 -9.07
C LYS A 232 -13.62 -11.69 -8.12
N GLY A 233 -13.30 -11.85 -6.84
CA GLY A 233 -14.22 -12.29 -5.80
C GLY A 233 -15.33 -11.26 -5.56
N ILE A 234 -14.96 -9.99 -5.47
CA ILE A 234 -15.90 -8.87 -5.27
C ILE A 234 -16.86 -8.75 -6.47
N ILE A 235 -16.37 -8.90 -7.71
CA ILE A 235 -17.22 -8.89 -8.91
C ILE A 235 -18.22 -10.06 -8.89
N LYS A 236 -17.82 -11.24 -8.42
CA LYS A 236 -18.68 -12.42 -8.35
C LYS A 236 -19.75 -12.35 -7.24
N LEU A 237 -19.41 -11.75 -6.10
CA LEU A 237 -20.29 -11.69 -4.92
C LEU A 237 -21.28 -10.52 -4.94
N CYS A 238 -20.99 -9.47 -5.71
CA CYS A 238 -21.89 -8.33 -5.93
C CYS A 238 -22.14 -8.13 -7.42
N PRO A 239 -22.84 -9.07 -8.10
CA PRO A 239 -23.38 -8.78 -9.42
C PRO A 239 -24.35 -7.61 -9.26
N LYS A 240 -24.21 -6.56 -10.07
CA LYS A 240 -25.13 -5.42 -10.06
C LYS A 240 -26.56 -5.96 -10.05
N ALA A 241 -27.33 -5.62 -9.03
CA ALA A 241 -28.78 -5.68 -9.10
C ALA A 241 -29.18 -4.86 -10.34
N THR A 242 -29.84 -5.54 -11.27
CA THR A 242 -30.26 -5.00 -12.57
C THR A 242 -31.37 -3.98 -12.40
#